data_AF-M8D503-F1
#
_entry.id   AF-M8D503-F1
#
_cell.length_a   1.000
_cell.length_b   1.000
_cell.length_c   1.000
_cell.angle_alpha   90.00
_cell.angle_beta   90.00
_cell.angle_gamma   90.00
#
_symmetry.space_group_name_H-M   'P 1'
#
loop_
_entity.id
_entity.type
_entity.pdbx_description
1 polymer ?
#
loop_
_entity_poly.entity_id
_entity_poly.type
_entity_poly.pdbx_seq_one_letter_code
_entity_poly.pdbx_strand_id
1 'polypeptide(L)'
;MFVLEKALKKMKLELPLWKKLSFCFVPFSIEETKITDCWLTMIREYLTEGKVALPPILTSVDAIDELENSYKQLMLFTSFAYSQSLSFNEEEVFELKEKISEKIFEVLSKHLIRYMKKCKICNQELPWDFPYPHCHHCHEYMYVEMSF
;
A
#
# COMPACT_ATOMS: atom_id res chain seq x y z
N MET A 1 4.72 -9.14 21.60
CA MET A 1 5.11 -10.44 22.22
C MET A 1 3.93 -11.39 22.45
N PHE A 2 2.81 -10.95 23.06
CA PHE A 2 1.65 -11.82 23.34
C PHE A 2 1.10 -12.60 22.12
N VAL A 3 0.98 -11.94 20.95
CA VAL A 3 0.50 -12.58 19.71
C VAL A 3 1.40 -13.74 19.28
N LEU A 4 2.72 -13.53 19.30
CA LEU A 4 3.71 -14.57 18.98
C LEU A 4 3.61 -15.76 19.94
N GLU A 5 3.56 -15.49 21.24
CA GLU A 5 3.48 -16.56 22.25
C GLU A 5 2.21 -17.40 22.12
N LYS A 6 1.07 -16.76 21.82
CA LYS A 6 -0.17 -17.46 21.54
C LYS A 6 -0.04 -18.36 20.30
N ALA A 7 0.63 -17.90 19.25
CA ALA A 7 0.88 -18.68 18.05
C ALA A 7 1.81 -19.87 18.32
N LEU A 8 2.93 -19.64 19.02
CA LEU A 8 3.90 -20.69 19.39
C LEU A 8 3.26 -21.77 20.27
N LYS A 9 2.44 -21.38 21.25
CA LYS A 9 1.68 -22.33 22.10
C LYS A 9 0.74 -23.20 21.27
N LYS A 10 0.04 -22.64 20.27
CA LYS A 10 -0.81 -23.41 19.35
C LYS A 10 -0.02 -24.42 18.52
N MET A 11 1.21 -24.08 18.14
CA MET A 11 2.11 -24.97 17.40
C MET A 11 2.86 -25.97 18.30
N LYS A 12 2.71 -25.88 19.63
CA LYS A 12 3.45 -26.67 20.62
C LYS A 12 4.98 -26.53 20.48
N LEU A 13 5.44 -25.33 20.13
CA LEU A 13 6.86 -25.01 19.96
C LEU A 13 7.35 -24.12 21.09
N GLU A 14 8.52 -24.45 21.63
CA GLU A 14 9.26 -23.58 22.55
C GLU A 14 10.54 -23.08 21.87
N LEU A 15 10.70 -21.75 21.88
CA LEU A 15 11.86 -21.08 21.29
C LEU A 15 12.64 -20.32 22.37
N PRO A 16 13.97 -20.23 22.22
CA PRO A 16 14.78 -19.40 23.10
C PRO A 16 14.41 -17.91 22.96
N LEU A 17 14.64 -17.13 24.01
CA LEU A 17 14.24 -15.71 24.09
C LEU A 17 14.80 -14.89 22.92
N TRP A 18 16.07 -15.07 22.59
CA TRP A 18 16.73 -14.31 21.51
C TRP A 18 16.03 -14.50 20.15
N LYS A 19 15.51 -15.71 19.87
CA LYS A 19 14.80 -16.00 18.62
C LYS A 19 13.40 -15.39 18.61
N LYS A 20 12.71 -15.38 19.76
CA LYS A 20 11.44 -14.66 19.92
C LYS A 20 11.63 -13.16 19.70
N LEU A 21 12.71 -12.60 20.25
CA LEU A 21 13.05 -11.19 20.09
C LEU A 21 13.38 -10.85 18.64
N SER A 22 14.16 -11.69 17.93
CA SER A 22 14.47 -11.44 16.52
C SER A 22 13.22 -11.32 15.65
N PHE A 23 12.17 -12.11 15.92
CA PHE A 23 10.89 -11.98 15.24
C PHE A 23 10.10 -10.71 15.62
N CYS A 24 10.24 -10.23 16.85
CA CYS A 24 9.53 -9.05 17.34
C CYS A 24 10.19 -7.72 16.91
N PHE A 25 11.46 -7.74 16.52
CA PHE A 25 12.17 -6.55 16.05
C PHE A 25 11.90 -6.22 14.57
N VAL A 26 11.20 -7.08 13.84
CA VAL A 26 10.78 -6.79 12.47
C VAL A 26 9.79 -5.60 12.50
N PRO A 27 10.05 -4.49 11.77
CA PRO A 27 9.23 -3.30 11.84
C PRO A 27 7.94 -3.46 11.04
N PHE A 28 6.79 -3.53 11.73
CA PHE A 28 5.46 -3.49 11.12
C PHE A 28 4.39 -3.11 12.16
N SER A 29 3.19 -2.75 11.71
CA SER A 29 2.04 -2.50 12.59
C SER A 29 1.31 -3.81 12.94
N ILE A 30 1.21 -4.10 14.24
CA ILE A 30 0.48 -5.29 14.75
C ILE A 30 -1.05 -5.11 14.78
N GLU A 31 -1.52 -3.89 14.56
CA GLU A 31 -2.96 -3.57 14.52
C GLU A 31 -3.59 -4.00 13.19
N GLU A 32 -2.78 -4.08 12.14
CA GLU A 32 -3.20 -4.53 10.82
C GLU A 32 -3.27 -6.07 10.80
N THR A 33 -4.49 -6.60 10.84
CA THR A 33 -4.76 -8.05 10.92
C THR A 33 -4.13 -8.82 9.77
N LYS A 34 -4.30 -8.34 8.52
CA LYS A 34 -3.71 -8.96 7.31
C LYS A 34 -2.18 -9.04 7.37
N ILE A 35 -1.51 -8.00 7.89
CA ILE A 35 -0.05 -7.94 8.01
C ILE A 35 0.42 -8.86 9.14
N THR A 36 -0.30 -8.87 10.27
CA THR A 36 -0.03 -9.77 11.39
C THR A 36 -0.16 -11.24 10.99
N ASP A 37 -1.19 -11.58 10.21
CA ASP A 37 -1.41 -12.94 9.71
C ASP A 37 -0.32 -13.35 8.70
N CYS A 38 0.13 -12.42 7.84
CA CYS A 38 1.27 -12.62 6.95
C CYS A 38 2.54 -12.94 7.76
N TRP A 39 2.85 -12.13 8.78
CA TRP A 39 4.00 -12.34 9.65
C TRP A 39 3.96 -13.69 10.38
N LEU A 40 2.81 -14.06 10.95
CA LEU A 40 2.64 -15.36 11.62
C LEU A 40 2.80 -16.54 10.65
N THR A 41 2.35 -16.38 9.41
CA THR A 41 2.52 -17.40 8.35
C THR A 41 3.99 -17.57 7.99
N MET A 42 4.71 -16.47 7.79
CA MET A 42 6.15 -16.51 7.51
C MET A 42 6.96 -17.14 8.66
N ILE A 43 6.61 -16.83 9.92
CA ILE A 43 7.23 -17.50 11.08
C ILE A 43 6.96 -19.00 11.05
N ARG A 44 5.73 -19.41 10.73
CA ARG A 44 5.37 -20.82 10.63
C ARG A 44 6.25 -21.52 9.59
N GLU A 45 6.25 -21.01 8.36
CA GLU A 45 7.03 -21.56 7.24
C GLU A 45 8.52 -21.63 7.57
N TYR A 46 9.06 -20.56 8.15
CA TYR A 46 10.46 -20.53 8.57
C TYR A 46 10.78 -21.63 9.58
N LEU A 47 9.92 -21.85 10.58
CA LEU A 47 10.14 -22.86 11.62
C LEU A 47 9.92 -24.29 11.13
N THR A 48 9.03 -24.52 10.15
CA THR A 48 8.71 -25.87 9.66
C THR A 48 9.54 -26.28 8.45
N GLU A 49 9.83 -25.37 7.54
CA GLU A 49 10.47 -25.63 6.24
C GLU A 49 11.86 -25.02 6.11
N GLY A 50 12.25 -24.10 7.02
CA GLY A 50 13.53 -23.39 6.93
C GLY A 50 13.59 -22.36 5.81
N LYS A 51 12.48 -22.11 5.12
CA LYS A 51 12.31 -21.15 4.03
C LYS A 51 10.99 -20.41 4.21
N VAL A 52 10.84 -19.29 3.52
CA VAL A 52 9.60 -18.48 3.53
C VAL A 52 9.22 -18.20 2.09
N ALA A 53 7.96 -18.45 1.76
CA ALA A 53 7.43 -18.14 0.44
C ALA A 53 7.13 -16.64 0.31
N LEU A 54 7.22 -16.12 -0.92
CA LEU A 54 6.74 -14.78 -1.21
C LEU A 54 5.21 -14.74 -0.95
N PRO A 55 4.70 -13.77 -0.17
CA PRO A 55 3.27 -13.65 0.06
C PRO A 55 2.51 -13.38 -1.25
N PRO A 56 1.21 -13.70 -1.34
CA PRO A 56 0.41 -13.45 -2.53
C PRO A 56 0.21 -11.94 -2.73
N ILE A 57 0.90 -11.37 -3.72
CA ILE A 57 0.90 -9.93 -4.01
C ILE A 57 -0.07 -9.60 -5.12
N LEU A 58 -0.93 -8.60 -4.90
CA LEU A 58 -1.79 -8.02 -5.92
C LEU A 58 -1.09 -6.81 -6.53
N THR A 59 -0.97 -6.79 -7.86
CA THR A 59 -0.28 -5.71 -8.60
C THR A 59 -1.18 -5.01 -9.63
N SER A 60 -2.32 -5.59 -9.97
CA SER A 60 -3.17 -5.14 -11.09
C SER A 60 -4.58 -4.68 -10.68
N VAL A 61 -4.90 -4.72 -9.39
CA VAL A 61 -6.20 -4.26 -8.87
C VAL A 61 -6.28 -2.73 -8.86
N ASP A 62 -7.47 -2.16 -9.03
CA ASP A 62 -7.70 -0.72 -8.94
C ASP A 62 -8.04 -0.24 -7.51
N ALA A 63 -8.15 -1.16 -6.55
CA ALA A 63 -8.41 -0.84 -5.15
C ALA A 63 -7.11 -0.43 -4.44
N ILE A 64 -6.98 0.86 -4.07
CA ILE A 64 -5.77 1.41 -3.43
C ILE A 64 -5.44 0.67 -2.13
N ASP A 65 -6.42 0.41 -1.28
CA ASP A 65 -6.21 -0.30 0.00
C ASP A 65 -5.60 -1.70 -0.20
N GLU A 66 -5.93 -2.39 -1.30
CA GLU A 66 -5.38 -3.71 -1.62
C GLU A 66 -3.95 -3.63 -2.15
N LEU A 67 -3.66 -2.61 -2.98
CA LEU A 67 -2.32 -2.32 -3.46
C LEU A 67 -1.39 -1.92 -2.30
N GLU A 68 -1.84 -1.05 -1.40
CA GLU A 68 -1.10 -0.64 -0.21
C GLU A 68 -0.83 -1.83 0.72
N ASN A 69 -1.83 -2.67 0.95
CA ASN A 69 -1.64 -3.88 1.75
C ASN A 69 -0.61 -4.82 1.10
N SER A 70 -0.65 -4.99 -0.22
CA SER A 70 0.32 -5.81 -0.97
C SER A 70 1.74 -5.24 -0.86
N TYR A 71 1.88 -3.91 -0.94
CA TYR A 71 3.16 -3.24 -0.74
C TYR A 71 3.72 -3.46 0.69
N LYS A 72 2.87 -3.30 1.71
CA LYS A 72 3.24 -3.54 3.12
C LYS A 72 3.65 -5.00 3.36
N GLN A 73 2.96 -5.97 2.75
CA GLN A 73 3.33 -7.38 2.83
C GLN A 73 4.71 -7.66 2.20
N LEU A 74 5.02 -7.05 1.05
CA LEU A 74 6.36 -7.11 0.46
C LEU A 74 7.43 -6.49 1.35
N MET A 75 7.16 -5.34 1.96
CA MET A 75 8.08 -4.71 2.90
C MET A 75 8.35 -5.63 4.09
N LEU A 76 7.29 -6.15 4.72
CA LEU A 76 7.39 -7.10 5.83
C LEU A 76 8.20 -8.34 5.43
N PHE A 77 7.93 -8.93 4.27
CA PHE A 77 8.68 -10.07 3.75
C PHE A 77 10.17 -9.76 3.65
N THR A 78 10.53 -8.63 3.02
CA THR A 78 11.95 -8.24 2.89
C THR A 78 12.63 -8.04 4.24
N SER A 79 11.99 -7.29 5.16
CA SER A 79 12.56 -7.05 6.50
C SER A 79 12.71 -8.34 7.29
N PHE A 80 11.74 -9.25 7.19
CA PHE A 80 11.82 -10.55 7.84
C PHE A 80 12.95 -11.40 7.26
N ALA A 81 13.04 -11.48 5.92
CA ALA A 81 14.06 -12.27 5.24
C ALA A 81 15.47 -11.80 5.62
N TYR A 82 15.72 -10.49 5.60
CA TYR A 82 16.99 -9.93 6.10
C TYR A 82 17.23 -10.23 7.59
N SER A 83 16.21 -10.08 8.44
CA SER A 83 16.36 -10.33 9.89
C SER A 83 16.69 -11.80 10.23
N GLN A 84 16.28 -12.72 9.37
CA GLN A 84 16.49 -14.16 9.55
C GLN A 84 17.59 -14.72 8.65
N SER A 85 18.33 -13.84 7.95
CA SER A 85 19.38 -14.19 7.00
C SER A 85 18.92 -15.18 5.92
N LEU A 86 17.69 -15.03 5.43
CA LEU A 86 17.12 -15.83 4.35
C LEU A 86 17.52 -15.26 2.99
N SER A 87 17.87 -16.13 2.06
CA SER A 87 18.03 -15.77 0.65
C SER A 87 16.68 -15.66 -0.04
N PHE A 88 16.47 -14.61 -0.83
CA PHE A 88 15.30 -14.43 -1.68
C PHE A 88 15.71 -13.67 -2.95
N ASN A 89 14.83 -13.63 -3.95
CA ASN A 89 15.07 -12.89 -5.18
C ASN A 89 14.79 -11.40 -4.96
N GLU A 90 15.83 -10.60 -4.74
CA GLU A 90 15.70 -9.16 -4.50
C GLU A 90 15.17 -8.41 -5.73
N GLU A 91 15.56 -8.84 -6.94
CA GLU A 91 15.13 -8.22 -8.20
C GLU A 91 13.62 -8.40 -8.41
N GLU A 92 13.10 -9.61 -8.20
CA GLU A 92 11.66 -9.89 -8.27
C GLU A 92 10.87 -9.03 -7.28
N VAL A 93 11.36 -8.88 -6.05
CA VAL A 93 10.69 -8.04 -5.04
C VAL A 93 10.74 -6.56 -5.43
N PHE A 94 11.86 -6.09 -5.99
CA PHE A 94 11.98 -4.72 -6.46
C PHE A 94 11.00 -4.43 -7.60
N GLU A 95 10.94 -5.31 -8.61
CA GLU A 95 9.97 -5.18 -9.71
C GLU A 95 8.53 -5.15 -9.21
N LEU A 96 8.18 -6.00 -8.23
CA LEU A 96 6.84 -6.00 -7.67
C LEU A 96 6.53 -4.70 -6.93
N LYS A 97 7.49 -4.16 -6.17
CA LYS A 97 7.33 -2.87 -5.49
C LYS A 97 7.13 -1.73 -6.50
N GLU A 98 7.88 -1.72 -7.59
CA GLU A 98 7.73 -0.75 -8.67
C GLU A 98 6.35 -0.87 -9.33
N LYS A 99 5.95 -2.07 -9.75
CA LYS A 99 4.64 -2.35 -10.36
C LYS A 99 3.48 -1.87 -9.48
N ILE A 100 3.52 -2.13 -8.17
CA ILE A 100 2.48 -1.65 -7.24
C ILE A 100 2.50 -0.12 -7.14
N SER A 101 3.68 0.50 -7.06
CA SER A 101 3.81 1.95 -6.93
C SER A 101 3.29 2.68 -8.17
N GLU A 102 3.65 2.18 -9.37
CA GLU A 102 3.13 2.66 -10.64
C GLU A 102 1.61 2.51 -10.71
N LYS A 103 1.07 1.36 -10.26
CA LYS A 103 -0.37 1.12 -10.26
C LYS A 103 -1.12 2.07 -9.32
N ILE A 104 -0.60 2.29 -8.11
CA ILE A 104 -1.15 3.26 -7.15
C ILE A 104 -1.16 4.66 -7.79
N PHE A 105 -0.05 5.06 -8.42
CA PHE A 105 0.05 6.34 -9.10
C PHE A 105 -0.96 6.48 -10.25
N GLU A 106 -1.14 5.43 -11.06
CA GLU A 106 -2.12 5.38 -12.14
C GLU A 106 -3.55 5.56 -11.61
N VAL A 107 -3.92 4.82 -10.56
CA VAL A 107 -5.25 4.88 -9.94
C VAL A 107 -5.49 6.28 -9.37
N LEU A 108 -4.57 6.81 -8.58
CA LEU A 108 -4.66 8.17 -8.01
C LEU A 108 -4.80 9.24 -9.10
N SER A 109 -4.02 9.14 -10.18
CA SER A 109 -4.08 10.07 -11.31
C SER A 109 -5.44 10.03 -12.03
N LYS A 110 -6.00 8.84 -12.25
CA LYS A 110 -7.36 8.67 -12.81
C LYS A 110 -8.43 9.31 -11.92
N HIS A 111 -8.29 9.19 -10.61
CA HIS A 111 -9.21 9.83 -9.66
C HIS A 111 -9.10 11.35 -9.70
N LEU A 112 -7.89 11.91 -9.79
CA LEU A 112 -7.69 13.37 -9.93
C LEU A 112 -8.38 13.95 -11.16
N ILE A 113 -8.32 13.26 -12.31
CA ILE A 113 -9.00 13.70 -13.54
C ILE A 113 -10.53 13.79 -13.32
N ARG A 114 -11.12 12.88 -12.54
CA ARG A 114 -12.56 12.91 -12.23
C ARG A 114 -12.98 14.13 -11.40
N TYR A 115 -12.06 14.69 -10.62
CA TYR A 115 -12.30 15.87 -9.78
C TYR A 115 -11.85 17.19 -10.44
N MET A 116 -11.42 17.17 -11.71
CA MET A 116 -11.12 18.40 -12.42
C MET A 116 -12.35 19.31 -12.48
N LYS A 117 -12.17 20.54 -12.01
CA LYS A 117 -13.20 21.58 -12.12
C LYS A 117 -13.43 21.89 -13.58
N LYS A 118 -14.68 22.10 -13.95
CA LYS A 118 -15.07 22.58 -15.28
C LYS A 118 -15.90 23.84 -15.14
N CYS A 119 -15.73 24.77 -16.08
CA CYS A 119 -16.59 25.94 -16.18
C CYS A 119 -18.04 25.49 -16.39
N LYS A 120 -18.98 25.98 -15.57
CA LYS A 120 -20.41 25.60 -15.72
C LYS A 120 -21.07 26.09 -17.01
N ILE A 121 -20.44 27.00 -17.75
CA ILE A 121 -21.00 27.61 -18.98
C ILE A 121 -20.40 26.94 -20.22
N CYS A 122 -19.08 27.00 -20.40
CA CYS A 122 -18.42 26.47 -21.60
C CYS A 122 -17.80 25.07 -21.42
N ASN A 123 -17.89 24.49 -20.21
CA ASN A 123 -17.33 23.19 -19.86
C ASN A 123 -15.79 23.07 -20.01
N GLN A 124 -15.09 24.19 -20.16
CA GLN A 124 -13.62 24.24 -20.19
C GLN A 124 -13.04 23.75 -18.85
N GLU A 125 -11.97 22.97 -18.91
CA GLU A 125 -11.23 22.52 -17.73
C GLU A 125 -10.58 23.71 -17.01
N LEU A 126 -10.83 23.78 -15.70
CA LEU A 126 -10.31 24.80 -14.81
C LEU A 126 -9.25 24.17 -13.88
N PRO A 127 -8.25 24.96 -13.45
CA PRO A 127 -7.36 24.56 -12.37
C PRO A 127 -8.15 24.07 -11.15
N TRP A 128 -7.63 23.07 -10.44
CA TRP A 128 -8.33 22.47 -9.30
C TRP A 128 -8.60 23.49 -8.17
N ASP A 129 -7.69 24.44 -8.00
CA ASP A 129 -7.75 25.55 -7.04
C ASP A 129 -8.47 26.80 -7.60
N PHE A 130 -9.01 26.73 -8.82
CA PHE A 130 -9.66 27.88 -9.44
C PHE A 130 -10.84 28.36 -8.57
N PRO A 131 -10.87 29.65 -8.18
CA PRO A 131 -11.74 30.14 -7.12
C PRO A 131 -13.21 30.25 -7.52
N TYR A 132 -13.52 30.28 -8.82
CA TYR A 132 -14.87 30.53 -9.34
C TYR A 132 -15.44 29.34 -10.13
N PRO A 133 -16.78 29.19 -10.21
CA PRO A 133 -17.41 28.11 -10.98
C PRO A 133 -17.44 28.34 -12.50
N HIS A 134 -17.05 29.53 -12.98
CA HIS A 134 -17.02 29.90 -14.39
C HIS A 134 -15.63 30.39 -14.77
N CYS A 135 -15.14 30.10 -15.99
CA CYS A 135 -13.86 30.63 -16.44
C CYS A 135 -13.91 32.16 -16.59
N HIS A 136 -12.75 32.81 -16.61
CA HIS A 136 -12.64 34.26 -16.78
C HIS A 136 -13.35 34.75 -18.04
N HIS A 137 -13.23 34.01 -19.15
CA HIS A 137 -13.92 34.31 -20.39
C HIS A 137 -15.44 34.38 -20.18
N CYS A 138 -16.08 33.29 -19.71
CA CYS A 138 -17.53 33.30 -19.49
C CYS A 138 -17.99 34.30 -18.44
N HIS A 139 -17.14 34.63 -17.46
CA HIS A 139 -17.42 35.71 -16.51
C HIS A 139 -17.51 37.06 -17.24
N GLU A 140 -16.51 37.41 -18.06
CA GLU A 140 -16.50 38.67 -18.83
C GLU A 140 -17.74 38.83 -19.73
N TYR A 141 -18.16 37.79 -20.46
CA TYR A 141 -19.36 37.86 -21.31
C TYR A 141 -20.63 38.18 -20.52
N MET A 142 -20.78 37.63 -19.30
CA MET A 142 -21.96 37.92 -18.48
C MET A 142 -22.04 39.38 -18.02
N TYR A 143 -20.90 40.04 -17.77
CA TYR A 143 -20.89 41.46 -17.38
C TYR A 143 -21.08 42.40 -18.58
N VAL A 144 -20.65 42.00 -19.78
CA VAL A 144 -20.87 42.77 -21.01
C VAL A 144 -22.35 42.76 -21.43
N GLU A 145 -23.09 41.68 -21.21
CA GLU A 145 -24.55 41.64 -21.46
C GLU A 145 -25.38 42.46 -20.45
N MET A 146 -24.85 42.74 -19.26
CA MET A 146 -25.54 43.52 -18.21
C MET A 146 -25.33 45.05 -18.31
N SER A 147 -24.58 45.52 -19.31
CA SER A 147 -24.24 46.94 -19.50
C SER A 147 -24.96 47.60 -20.68
N PHE A 148 -26.06 46.98 -21.15
CA PHE A 148 -27.01 47.54 -22.12
C PHE A 148 -28.41 47.68 -21.51
#